data_AF-A0AA96Z5J4-F1
#
_entry.id   AF-A0AA96Z5J4-F1
#
_cell.length_a   1.000
_cell.length_b   1.000
_cell.length_c   1.000
_cell.angle_alpha   90.00
_cell.angle_beta   90.00
_cell.angle_gamma   90.00
#
_symmetry.space_group_name_H-M   'P 1'
#
loop_
_entity.id
_entity.type
_entity.pdbx_description
1 polymer ?
#
loop_
_entity_poly.entity_id
_entity_poly.type
_entity_poly.pdbx_seq_one_letter_code
_entity_poly.pdbx_strand_id
1 'polypeptide(L)' 'MEQRLYFMVFKVESNKNAEITYIKPTSTQLTRSVVTSTAIETGQESRRLEEEMKAKREKFGHLKLAI' A
#
# COMPACT_ATOMS: atom_id res chain seq x y z
N MET A 1 -12.89 10.92 -19.13
CA MET A 1 -12.36 9.79 -18.33
C MET A 1 -11.33 10.36 -17.36
N GLU A 2 -11.78 10.93 -16.24
CA GLU A 2 -10.86 11.46 -15.21
C GLU A 2 -10.32 10.29 -14.38
N GLN A 3 -9.06 9.94 -14.60
CA GLN A 3 -8.33 9.07 -13.67
C GLN A 3 -7.97 9.90 -12.44
N ARG A 4 -8.87 9.94 -11.45
CA ARG A 4 -8.57 10.54 -10.15
C ARG A 4 -7.50 9.69 -9.46
N LEU A 5 -6.27 10.17 -9.53
CA LEU A 5 -5.12 9.67 -8.79
C LEU A 5 -5.41 9.81 -7.28
N TYR A 6 -5.79 8.72 -6.62
CA TYR A 6 -5.90 8.69 -5.16
C TYR A 6 -4.50 8.69 -4.56
N PHE A 7 -3.87 9.86 -4.53
CA PHE A 7 -2.64 10.08 -3.79
C PHE A 7 -2.95 9.80 -2.31
N MET A 8 -2.22 8.86 -1.71
CA MET A 8 -2.28 8.61 -0.29
C MET A 8 -1.69 9.85 0.42
N VAL A 9 -2.56 10.80 0.78
CA VAL A 9 -2.17 11.98 1.54
C VAL A 9 -1.77 11.49 2.93
N PHE A 10 -0.47 11.31 3.14
CA PHE A 10 0.11 11.30 4.48
C PHE A 10 -0.09 12.72 5.04
N LYS A 11 -1.15 12.89 5.84
CA LYS A 11 -1.40 14.15 6.54
C LYS A 11 -0.35 14.30 7.64
N VAL A 12 0.76 14.96 7.32
CA VAL A 12 1.70 15.49 8.32
C VAL A 12 1.16 16.85 8.76
N GLU A 13 0.39 16.88 9.84
CA GLU A 13 0.07 18.13 10.53
C GLU A 13 1.30 18.58 11.33
N SER A 14 2.03 19.56 10.80
CA SER A 14 3.13 20.22 11.52
C SER A 14 2.58 21.28 12.48
N ASN A 15 1.82 20.85 13.49
CA ASN A 15 1.60 21.69 14.66
C ASN A 15 2.82 21.52 15.58
N LYS A 16 3.46 22.63 15.93
CA LYS A 16 4.74 22.68 16.66
C LYS A 16 4.67 22.05 18.06
N ASN A 17 3.46 21.71 18.52
CA ASN A 17 3.13 21.04 19.78
C ASN A 17 2.25 19.77 19.59
N ALA A 18 2.02 19.29 18.36
CA ALA A 18 1.27 18.04 18.16
C ALA A 18 2.23 16.86 18.16
N GLU A 19 2.01 15.94 19.09
CA GLU A 19 2.48 14.58 18.97
C GLU A 19 2.07 14.06 17.58
N ILE A 20 3.04 13.87 16.69
CA ILE A 20 2.81 13.38 15.34
C ILE A 20 2.17 12.01 15.48
N THR A 21 0.85 11.96 15.39
CA THR A 21 0.10 10.71 15.48
C THR A 21 0.33 9.99 14.16
N TYR A 22 1.36 9.16 14.10
CA TYR A 22 1.62 8.32 12.95
C TYR A 22 0.47 7.30 12.81
N ILE A 23 -0.46 7.57 11.91
CA ILE A 23 -1.51 6.61 11.57
C ILE A 23 -0.86 5.52 10.73
N LYS A 24 -0.61 4.37 11.36
CA LYS A 24 -0.08 3.20 10.65
C LYS A 24 -1.08 2.80 9.55
N PRO A 25 -0.64 2.73 8.28
CA PRO A 25 -1.53 2.36 7.20
C PRO A 25 -1.98 0.90 7.36
N THR A 26 -3.23 0.65 6.99
CA THR A 26 -3.77 -0.72 6.95
C THR A 26 -3.06 -1.53 5.88
N SER A 27 -3.05 -2.86 6.05
CA SER A 27 -2.46 -3.78 5.06
C SER A 27 -3.09 -3.61 3.68
N THR A 28 -4.39 -3.33 3.61
CA THR A 28 -5.13 -3.11 2.35
C THR A 28 -4.69 -1.82 1.66
N GLN A 29 -4.46 -0.75 2.42
CA GLN A 29 -3.92 0.51 1.87
C GLN A 29 -2.52 0.31 1.31
N LEU A 30 -1.66 -0.42 2.04
CA LEU A 30 -0.31 -0.75 1.55
C LEU A 30 -0.36 -1.58 0.26
N THR A 31 -1.18 -2.63 0.22
CA THR A 31 -1.33 -3.46 -0.99
C THR A 31 -1.81 -2.64 -2.18
N ARG A 32 -2.83 -1.79 -2.01
CA ARG A 32 -3.31 -0.91 -3.09
C ARG A 32 -2.23 0.04 -3.59
N SER A 33 -1.46 0.64 -2.68
CA SER A 33 -0.37 1.55 -3.04
C SER A 33 0.68 0.83 -3.87
N VAL A 34 1.13 -0.34 -3.41
CA VAL A 34 2.17 -1.13 -4.09
C VAL A 34 1.68 -1.64 -5.44
N VAL A 35 0.48 -2.22 -5.50
CA VAL A 35 -0.11 -2.71 -6.75
C VAL A 35 -0.23 -1.58 -7.76
N THR A 36 -0.75 -0.43 -7.35
CA THR A 36 -0.92 0.71 -8.24
C THR A 36 0.43 1.25 -8.74
N SER A 37 1.42 1.42 -7.86
CA SER A 37 2.74 1.91 -8.25
C SER A 37 3.45 0.93 -9.19
N THR A 38 3.39 -0.37 -8.88
CA THR A 38 4.00 -1.41 -9.72
C THR A 38 3.27 -1.54 -11.05
N ALA A 39 1.95 -1.45 -11.09
CA ALA A 39 1.19 -1.46 -12.35
C ALA A 39 1.61 -0.31 -13.27
N ILE A 40 1.77 0.89 -12.71
CA ILE A 40 2.23 2.07 -13.46
C ILE A 40 3.67 1.88 -13.96
N GLU A 41 4.56 1.41 -13.08
CA GLU A 41 5.99 1.28 -13.40
C GLU A 41 6.28 0.15 -14.40
N THR A 42 5.57 -0.97 -14.28
CA THR A 42 5.79 -2.18 -15.10
C THR A 42 4.84 -2.29 -16.29
N GLY A 43 3.81 -1.45 -16.37
CA GLY A 43 2.75 -1.53 -17.37
C GLY A 43 1.87 -2.79 -17.24
N GLN A 44 1.96 -3.53 -16.13
CA GLN A 44 1.16 -4.73 -15.90
C GLN A 44 -0.25 -4.39 -15.40
N GLU A 45 -1.21 -5.24 -15.76
CA GLU A 45 -2.58 -5.11 -15.27
C GLU A 45 -2.65 -5.22 -13.75
N SER A 46 -3.20 -4.18 -13.11
CA SER A 46 -3.34 -4.06 -11.65
C SER A 46 -4.02 -5.29 -11.03
N ARG A 47 -5.08 -5.80 -11.65
CA ARG A 47 -5.81 -6.99 -11.19
C ARG A 47 -4.92 -8.24 -11.09
N ARG A 48 -4.04 -8.44 -12.07
CA ARG A 48 -3.10 -9.57 -12.05
C ARG A 48 -2.11 -9.44 -10.89
N LEU A 49 -1.62 -8.24 -10.64
CA LEU A 49 -0.72 -7.96 -9.52
C LEU A 49 -1.40 -8.17 -8.16
N GLU A 50 -2.68 -7.82 -8.01
CA GLU A 50 -3.45 -8.10 -6.79
C GLU A 50 -3.56 -9.62 -6.52
N GLU A 51 -3.89 -10.40 -7.55
CA GLU A 51 -4.00 -11.86 -7.46
C GLU A 51 -2.64 -12.50 -7.12
N GLU A 52 -1.55 -12.05 -7.76
CA GLU A 52 -0.19 -12.50 -7.46
C GLU A 52 0.25 -12.16 -6.02
N MET A 53 -0.07 -10.96 -5.53
CA MET A 53 0.20 -10.54 -4.15
C MET A 53 -0.57 -11.39 -3.14
N LYS A 54 -1.84 -11.69 -3.43
CA LYS A 54 -2.66 -12.58 -2.59
C LYS A 54 -2.03 -13.97 -2.52
N ALA A 55 -1.66 -14.56 -3.65
CA ALA A 55 -1.03 -15.87 -3.72
C ALA A 55 0.32 -15.90 -2.96
N LYS A 56 1.15 -14.86 -3.11
CA LYS A 56 2.41 -14.73 -2.36
C LYS A 56 2.17 -14.61 -0.86
N ARG A 57 1.15 -13.85 -0.43
CA ARG A 57 0.81 -13.70 0.98
C ARG A 57 0.38 -15.03 1.62
N GLU A 58 -0.44 -15.81 0.91
CA GLU A 58 -0.84 -17.14 1.36
C GLU A 58 0.39 -18.07 1.42
N LYS A 59 1.20 -18.08 0.36
CA LYS A 59 2.42 -18.88 0.28
C LYS A 59 3.39 -18.57 1.40
N PHE A 60 3.65 -17.29 1.69
CA PHE A 60 4.63 -16.85 2.69
C PHE A 60 4.01 -16.48 4.05
N GLY A 61 2.74 -16.83 4.30
CA GLY A 61 2.07 -16.50 5.57
C GLY A 61 2.71 -17.18 6.78
N HIS A 62 3.44 -18.28 6.56
CA HIS A 62 4.23 -18.98 7.57
C HIS A 62 5.53 -18.23 7.93
N LEU A 63 5.98 -17.30 7.09
CA LEU A 63 7.17 -16.48 7.30
C LEU A 63 6.83 -15.28 8.20
N LYS A 64 6.32 -15.55 9.41
CA LYS A 64 6.35 -14.55 10.47
C LYS A 64 7.81 -14.36 10.85
N LEU A 65 8.31 -13.13 10.77
CA LEU A 65 9.62 -12.78 11.32
C LEU A 65 9.66 -13.28 12.77
N ALA A 66 10.67 -14.09 13.09
CA ALA A 66 10.97 -14.43 14.48
C ALA A 66 11.14 -13.11 15.24
N ILE A 67 10.37 -12.95 16.32
CA ILE A 67 10.41 -11.77 17.19
C ILE A 67 11.68 -11.85 18.04
#